data_AF-A0A645A5R6-F1
#
_entry.id   AF-A0A645A5R6-F1
#
_cell.length_a   1.000
_cell.length_b   1.000
_cell.length_c   1.000
_cell.angle_alpha   90.00
_cell.angle_beta   90.00
_cell.angle_gamma   90.00
#
_symmetry.space_group_name_H-M   'P 1'
#
loop_
_entity.id
_entity.type
_entity.pdbx_description
1 polymer ?
#
loop_
_entity_poly.entity_id
_entity_poly.type
_entity_poly.pdbx_seq_one_letter_code
_entity_poly.pdbx_strand_id
1 'polypeptide(L)' 'MGIEYATIEDGAKKAVNAVKKLAVDVKLPLFSSLSVNQSDFEMLAEMSVKNISTESNPRPMSKEDYMAVIENAFAGNL' A
#
# COMPACT_ATOMS: atom_id res chain seq x y z
N MET A 1 16.02 -3.47 9.65
CA MET A 1 16.55 -3.20 8.29
C MET A 1 17.96 -2.61 8.30
N GLY A 2 18.49 -2.10 9.43
CA GLY A 2 19.87 -1.59 9.50
C GLY A 2 20.12 -0.36 8.62
N ILE A 3 19.06 0.37 8.25
CA ILE A 3 19.14 1.54 7.38
C ILE A 3 19.42 2.76 8.24
N GLU A 4 20.50 3.48 7.93
CA GLU A 4 20.81 4.76 8.55
C GLU A 4 19.95 5.88 7.95
N TYR A 5 19.43 6.76 8.82
CA TYR A 5 18.58 7.88 8.43
C TYR A 5 18.81 9.12 9.28
N ALA A 6 18.58 10.29 8.69
CA ALA A 6 18.85 11.58 9.34
C ALA A 6 17.65 12.11 10.16
N THR A 7 16.43 11.83 9.73
CA THR A 7 15.18 12.22 10.40
C THR A 7 14.17 11.07 10.34
N ILE A 8 13.13 11.12 11.18
CA ILE A 8 12.06 10.11 11.15
C ILE A 8 11.41 10.03 9.76
N GLU A 9 11.20 11.18 9.11
CA GLU A 9 10.62 11.24 7.77
C GLU A 9 11.53 10.61 6.71
N ASP A 10 12.85 10.88 6.77
CA ASP A 10 13.85 10.23 5.92
C ASP A 10 13.86 8.71 6.14
N GLY A 11 13.82 8.29 7.41
CA GLY A 11 13.76 6.88 7.79
C GLY A 11 12.54 6.17 7.22
N ALA A 12 11.35 6.79 7.32
CA ALA A 12 10.12 6.26 6.75
C ALA A 12 10.20 6.10 5.22
N LYS A 13 10.69 7.13 4.51
CA LYS A 13 10.87 7.08 3.05
C LYS A 13 11.86 5.98 2.63
N LYS A 14 13.00 5.87 3.32
CA LYS A 14 13.99 4.82 3.04
C LYS A 14 13.47 3.41 3.32
N ALA A 15 12.69 3.23 4.39
CA ALA A 15 12.06 1.95 4.70
C ALA A 15 11.09 1.51 3.58
N VAL A 16 10.23 2.43 3.12
CA VAL A 16 9.32 2.19 1.98
C VAL A 16 10.11 1.80 0.73
N ASN A 17 11.15 2.55 0.38
CA ASN A 17 11.98 2.27 -0.79
C ASN A 17 12.70 0.91 -0.70
N ALA A 18 13.15 0.52 0.48
CA ALA A 18 13.79 -0.78 0.69
C ALA A 18 12.80 -1.95 0.50
N VAL A 19 11.54 -1.80 0.95
CA VAL A 19 10.49 -2.79 0.69
C VAL A 19 10.15 -2.87 -0.81
N LYS A 20 10.02 -1.73 -1.50
CA LYS A 20 9.81 -1.71 -2.96
C LYS A 20 10.94 -2.41 -3.71
N LYS A 21 12.19 -2.11 -3.33
CA LYS A 21 13.36 -2.76 -3.91
C LYS A 21 13.32 -4.27 -3.68
N LEU A 22 13.00 -4.72 -2.47
CA LEU A 22 12.87 -6.14 -2.17
C LEU A 22 11.81 -6.81 -3.03
N ALA A 23 10.63 -6.19 -3.20
CA ALA A 23 9.56 -6.71 -4.04
C ALA A 23 10.02 -6.90 -5.51
N VAL A 24 10.79 -5.96 -6.05
CA VAL A 24 11.40 -6.07 -7.39
C VAL A 24 12.45 -7.18 -7.42
N ASP A 25 13.34 -7.23 -6.43
CA ASP A 25 14.44 -8.21 -6.35
C ASP A 25 13.91 -9.66 -6.31
N VAL A 26 12.77 -9.88 -5.63
CA VAL A 26 12.08 -11.18 -5.59
C VAL A 26 11.03 -11.36 -6.70
N LYS A 27 10.98 -10.44 -7.68
CA LYS A 27 10.13 -10.50 -8.88
C LYS A 27 8.63 -10.56 -8.58
N LEU A 28 8.16 -9.84 -7.55
CA LEU A 28 6.72 -9.67 -7.32
C LEU A 28 6.11 -8.78 -8.42
N PRO A 29 4.90 -9.10 -8.89
CA PRO A 29 4.21 -8.34 -9.91
C PRO A 29 3.70 -6.99 -9.38
N LEU A 30 3.48 -6.04 -10.29
CA LEU A 30 2.72 -4.83 -9.99
C LEU A 30 1.23 -5.18 -9.84
N PHE A 31 0.50 -4.43 -9.01
CA PHE A 31 -0.93 -4.66 -8.82
C PHE A 31 -1.72 -4.56 -10.14
N SER A 32 -1.39 -3.61 -11.02
CA SER A 32 -1.99 -3.46 -12.36
C SER A 32 -1.65 -4.57 -13.35
N SER A 33 -0.63 -5.39 -13.07
CA SER A 33 -0.30 -6.54 -13.92
C SER A 33 -1.07 -7.80 -13.54
N LEU A 34 -1.83 -7.76 -12.43
CA LEU A 34 -2.76 -8.80 -12.03
C LEU A 34 -4.12 -8.61 -12.73
N SER A 35 -4.94 -9.66 -12.76
CA SER A 35 -6.30 -9.62 -13.33
C SER A 35 -7.30 -8.90 -12.41
N VAL A 36 -7.00 -7.67 -12.03
CA VAL A 36 -7.83 -6.84 -11.15
C VAL A 36 -8.71 -5.94 -12.01
N ASN A 37 -10.01 -5.92 -11.73
CA ASN A 37 -10.96 -5.06 -12.41
C ASN A 37 -11.21 -3.78 -11.61
N GLN A 38 -11.05 -2.61 -12.25
CA GLN A 38 -11.30 -1.32 -11.61
C GLN A 38 -12.75 -1.16 -11.16
N SER A 39 -13.70 -1.85 -11.80
CA SER A 39 -15.10 -1.85 -11.37
C SER A 39 -15.29 -2.39 -9.95
N ASP A 40 -14.34 -3.18 -9.45
CA ASP A 40 -14.41 -3.82 -8.14
C ASP A 40 -13.81 -2.95 -7.03
N PHE A 41 -13.16 -1.82 -7.36
CA PHE A 41 -12.44 -0.99 -6.38
C PHE A 41 -13.35 -0.47 -5.27
N GLU A 42 -14.57 -0.08 -5.62
CA GLU A 42 -15.56 0.39 -4.65
C GLU A 42 -15.91 -0.70 -3.62
N MET A 43 -16.16 -1.91 -4.12
CA MET A 43 -16.43 -3.08 -3.27
C MET A 43 -15.20 -3.41 -2.40
N LEU A 44 -14.00 -3.38 -2.97
CA LEU A 44 -12.77 -3.67 -2.24
C LEU A 44 -12.54 -2.67 -1.11
N ALA A 45 -12.70 -1.37 -1.36
CA ALA A 45 -12.56 -0.33 -0.33
C ALA A 45 -13.58 -0.51 0.82
N GLU A 46 -14.84 -0.82 0.51
CA GLU A 46 -15.85 -1.13 1.52
C GLU A 46 -15.52 -2.37 2.34
N MET A 47 -15.03 -3.43 1.69
CA MET A 47 -14.62 -4.65 2.39
C MET A 47 -13.38 -4.42 3.25
N SER A 48 -12.44 -3.58 2.81
CA SER A 48 -11.28 -3.19 3.60
C SER A 48 -11.68 -2.48 4.90
N VAL A 49 -12.62 -1.53 4.86
CA VAL A 49 -13.13 -0.88 6.10
C VAL A 49 -13.68 -1.90 7.09
N LYS A 50 -14.39 -2.92 6.61
CA LYS A 50 -15.02 -3.97 7.43
C LYS A 50 -14.05 -5.06 7.89
N ASN A 51 -12.82 -5.08 7.38
CA ASN A 51 -11.84 -6.08 7.74
C ASN A 51 -11.40 -5.92 9.20
N ILE A 52 -11.34 -7.01 9.96
CA ILE A 52 -10.96 -6.99 11.39
C ILE A 52 -9.58 -6.37 11.64
N SER A 53 -8.66 -6.42 10.68
CA SER A 53 -7.34 -5.80 10.80
C SER A 53 -7.36 -4.27 10.71
N THR A 54 -8.44 -3.66 10.19
CA THR A 54 -8.57 -2.20 10.08
C THR A 54 -8.51 -1.52 11.45
N GLU A 55 -9.10 -2.12 12.48
CA GLU A 55 -9.09 -1.55 13.84
C GLU A 55 -7.68 -1.48 14.45
N SER A 56 -6.76 -2.32 13.97
CA SER A 56 -5.36 -2.35 14.43
C SER A 56 -4.44 -1.42 13.63
N ASN A 57 -4.95 -0.76 12.57
CA ASN A 57 -4.11 0.15 11.78
C ASN A 57 -3.79 1.41 12.61
N PRO A 58 -2.52 1.82 12.75
CA PRO A 58 -2.13 2.94 13.62
C PRO A 58 -2.72 4.30 13.16
N ARG A 59 -3.21 4.37 11.92
CA ARG A 59 -4.00 5.48 11.39
C ARG A 59 -5.40 4.96 11.09
N PRO A 60 -6.48 5.47 11.69
CA PRO A 60 -7.84 5.14 11.27
C PRO A 60 -8.01 5.42 9.77
N MET A 61 -8.62 4.48 9.05
CA MET A 61 -8.80 4.54 7.59
C MET A 61 -10.30 4.59 7.26
N SER A 62 -10.71 5.57 6.45
CA SER A 62 -12.04 5.58 5.84
C SER A 62 -12.08 4.75 4.55
N LYS A 63 -13.26 4.62 3.95
CA LYS A 63 -13.42 4.00 2.62
C LYS A 63 -12.62 4.77 1.57
N GLU A 64 -12.67 6.10 1.62
CA GLU A 64 -11.97 6.99 0.70
C GLU A 64 -10.45 6.85 0.82
N ASP A 65 -9.93 6.67 2.05
CA ASP A 65 -8.51 6.39 2.25
C ASP A 65 -8.09 5.06 1.61
N TYR A 66 -8.91 4.01 1.75
CA TYR A 66 -8.65 2.72 1.10
C TYR A 66 -8.75 2.81 -0.43
N MET A 67 -9.74 3.55 -0.95
CA MET A 67 -9.85 3.81 -2.38
C MET A 67 -8.56 4.46 -2.92
N ALA A 68 -8.06 5.49 -2.24
CA ALA A 68 -6.82 6.15 -2.64
C ALA A 68 -5.61 5.20 -2.61
N VAL A 69 -5.51 4.29 -1.65
CA VAL A 69 -4.45 3.28 -1.61
C VAL A 69 -4.55 2.30 -2.78
N ILE A 70 -5.76 1.81 -3.07
CA ILE A 70 -6.02 0.87 -4.18
C ILE A 70 -5.68 1.52 -5.52
N GLU A 71 -6.13 2.76 -5.75
CA GLU A 71 -5.84 3.51 -6.97
C GLU A 71 -4.34 3.79 -7.13
N ASN A 72 -3.65 4.19 -6.06
CA ASN A 72 -2.20 4.40 -6.10
C ASN A 72 -1.43 3.11 -6.37
N ALA A 73 -1.87 1.99 -5.79
CA ALA A 73 -1.28 0.68 -6.04
C ALA A 73 -1.42 0.29 -7.51
N PHE A 74 -2.60 0.52 -8.10
CA PHE A 74 -2.87 0.19 -9.50
C PHE A 74 -2.07 1.09 -10.44
N ALA A 75 -2.00 2.39 -10.17
CA ALA A 75 -1.22 3.34 -10.97
C ALA A 75 0.30 3.14 -10.84
N GLY A 76 0.78 2.41 -9.83
CA GLY A 76 2.21 2.27 -9.54
C GLY A 76 2.81 3.50 -8.85
N ASN A 77 1.98 4.29 -8.17
CA ASN A 77 2.34 5.56 -7.53
C ASN A 77 2.65 5.42 -6.03
N LEU A 78 2.60 4.20 -5.49
CA LEU A 78 3.00 3.92 -4.10
C LEU A 78 4.50 4.00 -3.94
#